data_AF-A0A1E1XUU3-F1
#
_entry.id   AF-A0A1E1XUU3-F1
#
_cell.length_a   1.000
_cell.length_b   1.000
_cell.length_c   1.000
_cell.angle_alpha   90.00
_cell.angle_beta   90.00
_cell.angle_gamma   90.00
#
_symmetry.space_group_name_H-M   'P 1'
#
loop_
_entity.id
_entity.type
_entity.pdbx_description
1 polymer ?
#
loop_
_entity_poly.entity_id
_entity_poly.type
_entity_poly.pdbx_seq_one_letter_code
_entity_poly.pdbx_strand_id
1 'polypeptide(L)'
;MLRLSALIVPLVAFLTLVVHVQAQEILCPQHKHLEGEVQKCKSLLPDLSGKKDKLAAVSIRYGLRCAREVDPDISIPDIRERRCKTDDPQDFPRKFYQCWNRLLDTDELLTRVGFSGEDLEKFRSAAKCVNNVIEKTL
;
A
#
# COMPACT_ATOMS: atom_id res chain seq x y z
N MET A 1 2.67 39.69 -30.20
CA MET A 1 3.26 38.33 -30.17
C MET A 1 4.02 38.17 -28.86
N LEU A 2 3.47 37.39 -27.92
CA LEU A 2 4.14 36.77 -26.77
C LEU A 2 3.04 36.02 -26.01
N ARG A 3 2.72 34.79 -26.46
CA ARG A 3 1.87 33.90 -25.69
C ARG A 3 2.80 33.00 -24.88
N LEU A 4 2.81 33.28 -23.58
CA LEU A 4 3.44 32.52 -22.51
C LEU A 4 3.24 31.01 -22.71
N SER A 5 4.34 30.30 -22.58
CA SER A 5 4.51 28.85 -22.50
C SER A 5 3.67 28.25 -21.35
N ALA A 6 2.38 28.09 -21.56
CA ALA A 6 1.48 27.40 -20.64
C ALA A 6 1.03 26.10 -21.29
N LEU A 7 1.84 25.04 -21.17
CA LEU A 7 1.39 23.64 -21.31
C LEU A 7 2.48 22.59 -20.96
N ILE A 8 3.53 22.96 -20.21
CA ILE A 8 4.52 21.98 -19.68
C ILE A 8 4.12 21.52 -18.25
N VAL A 9 2.95 21.91 -17.75
CA VAL A 9 2.57 21.72 -16.34
C VAL A 9 1.92 20.35 -16.00
N PRO A 10 1.30 19.55 -16.88
CA PRO A 10 0.70 18.30 -16.40
C PRO A 10 1.71 17.13 -16.33
N LEU A 11 2.87 17.20 -16.99
CA LEU A 11 3.77 16.04 -17.08
C LEU A 11 4.66 15.86 -15.83
N VAL A 12 5.05 16.94 -15.16
CA VAL A 12 5.99 16.88 -14.01
C VAL A 12 5.27 16.62 -12.67
N ALA A 13 3.98 16.98 -12.57
CA ALA A 13 3.17 16.69 -11.39
C ALA A 13 2.76 15.21 -11.31
N PHE A 14 2.62 14.52 -12.44
CA PHE A 14 2.30 13.09 -12.44
C PHE A 14 3.53 12.22 -12.13
N LEU A 15 4.73 12.63 -12.55
CA LEU A 15 5.99 11.90 -12.32
C LEU A 15 6.52 12.00 -10.89
N THR A 16 6.14 13.01 -10.11
CA THR A 16 6.52 13.12 -8.69
C THR A 16 5.69 12.22 -7.76
N LEU A 17 4.47 11.85 -8.17
CA LEU A 17 3.67 10.82 -7.50
C LEU A 17 4.25 9.40 -7.64
N VAL A 18 5.07 9.16 -8.67
CA VAL A 18 5.66 7.83 -8.98
C VAL A 18 6.89 7.52 -8.13
N VAL A 19 7.52 8.52 -7.46
CA VAL A 19 8.77 8.32 -6.71
C VAL A 19 8.59 8.09 -5.21
N HIS A 20 7.47 8.51 -4.59
CA HIS A 20 7.31 8.42 -3.11
C HIS A 20 6.30 7.38 -2.63
N VAL A 21 5.73 6.62 -3.57
CA VAL A 21 4.89 5.46 -3.27
C VAL A 21 5.67 4.19 -3.63
N GLN A 22 6.72 3.90 -2.87
CA GLN A 22 7.19 2.52 -2.70
C GLN A 22 6.26 1.76 -1.73
N ALA A 23 4.94 1.98 -1.85
CA ALA A 23 3.98 1.81 -0.75
C ALA A 23 3.59 0.37 -0.41
N GLN A 24 4.37 -0.63 -0.80
CA GLN A 24 4.18 -1.98 -0.27
C GLN A 24 5.45 -2.78 0.04
N GLU A 25 6.66 -2.31 -0.28
CA GLU A 25 7.87 -3.14 -0.14
C GLU A 25 9.11 -2.39 0.38
N ILE A 26 8.95 -1.56 1.40
CA ILE A 26 10.05 -1.42 2.35
C ILE A 26 9.52 -2.01 3.64
N LEU A 27 9.88 -3.27 3.89
CA LEU A 27 9.89 -3.75 5.26
C LEU A 27 10.59 -2.68 6.07
N CYS A 28 9.90 -2.16 7.08
CA CYS A 28 10.51 -1.22 8.01
C CYS A 28 11.86 -1.81 8.45
N PRO A 29 12.94 -1.02 8.58
CA PRO A 29 14.29 -1.57 8.80
C PRO A 29 14.35 -2.63 9.92
N GLN A 30 13.55 -2.47 10.97
CA GLN A 30 13.41 -3.43 12.07
C GLN A 30 12.81 -4.79 11.67
N HIS A 31 12.00 -4.85 10.61
CA HIS A 31 11.34 -6.06 10.08
C HIS A 31 12.16 -6.78 9.01
N LYS A 32 13.43 -6.40 8.78
CA LYS A 32 14.28 -7.05 7.78
C LYS A 32 14.42 -8.57 8.00
N HIS A 33 14.41 -9.01 9.25
CA HIS A 33 14.46 -10.42 9.62
C HIS A 33 13.25 -11.24 9.13
N LEU A 34 12.14 -10.58 8.75
CA LEU A 34 10.91 -11.20 8.23
C LEU A 34 10.93 -11.42 6.71
N GLU A 35 12.00 -11.02 6.01
CA GLU A 35 12.09 -11.10 4.55
C GLU A 35 11.75 -12.50 4.01
N GLY A 36 12.22 -13.56 4.67
CA GLY A 36 11.91 -14.94 4.28
C GLY A 36 10.43 -15.32 4.42
N GLU A 37 9.74 -14.85 5.47
CA GLU A 37 8.31 -15.10 5.67
C GLU A 37 7.46 -14.29 4.69
N VAL A 38 7.83 -13.04 4.48
CA VAL A 38 7.20 -12.15 3.50
C VAL A 38 7.33 -12.74 2.10
N GLN A 39 8.48 -13.32 1.76
CA GLN A 39 8.67 -13.97 0.46
C GLN A 39 7.79 -15.22 0.27
N LYS A 40 7.55 -15.99 1.34
CA LYS A 40 6.58 -17.12 1.30
C LYS A 40 5.15 -16.63 1.08
N CYS A 41 4.76 -15.48 1.63
CA CYS A 41 3.46 -14.89 1.32
C CYS A 41 3.36 -14.43 -0.13
N LYS A 42 4.43 -13.80 -0.66
CA LYS A 42 4.46 -13.31 -2.05
C LYS A 42 4.41 -14.43 -3.09
N SER A 43 4.88 -15.65 -2.77
CA SER A 43 4.77 -16.78 -3.69
C SER A 43 3.33 -17.23 -3.96
N LEU A 44 2.36 -16.73 -3.18
CA LEU A 44 0.94 -16.95 -3.41
C LEU A 44 0.34 -15.98 -4.44
N LEU A 45 1.05 -14.92 -4.82
CA LEU A 45 0.53 -13.90 -5.73
C LEU A 45 0.21 -14.51 -7.11
N PRO A 46 -0.91 -14.11 -7.73
CA PRO A 46 -1.18 -14.46 -9.11
C PRO A 46 -0.22 -13.72 -10.05
N ASP A 47 -0.26 -14.02 -11.35
CA ASP A 47 0.44 -13.20 -12.32
C ASP A 47 -0.12 -11.76 -12.34
N LEU A 48 0.73 -10.82 -11.97
CA LEU A 48 0.40 -9.39 -11.88
C LEU A 48 0.70 -8.65 -13.20
N SER A 49 1.14 -9.35 -14.24
CA SER A 49 1.42 -8.78 -15.55
C SER A 49 0.19 -8.03 -16.09
N GLY A 50 0.39 -6.79 -16.51
CA GLY A 50 -0.69 -5.89 -16.96
C GLY A 50 -1.56 -5.27 -15.87
N LYS A 51 -1.36 -5.61 -14.58
CA LYS A 51 -2.13 -5.06 -13.44
C LYS A 51 -1.29 -4.21 -12.47
N LYS A 52 0.03 -4.13 -12.64
CA LYS A 52 0.98 -3.45 -11.72
C LYS A 52 0.61 -2.00 -11.40
N ASP A 53 0.35 -1.17 -12.40
CA ASP A 53 0.03 0.25 -12.19
C ASP A 53 -1.30 0.44 -11.46
N LYS A 54 -2.29 -0.37 -11.82
CA LYS A 54 -3.60 -0.35 -11.16
C LYS A 54 -3.48 -0.83 -9.71
N LEU A 55 -2.66 -1.84 -9.47
CA LEU A 55 -2.39 -2.34 -8.12
C LEU A 55 -1.70 -1.27 -7.27
N ALA A 56 -0.69 -0.57 -7.81
CA ALA A 56 -0.06 0.55 -7.12
C ALA A 56 -1.09 1.63 -6.72
N ALA A 57 -2.02 1.96 -7.62
CA ALA A 57 -3.10 2.90 -7.33
C ALA A 57 -4.07 2.39 -6.23
N VAL A 58 -4.41 1.11 -6.22
CA VAL A 58 -5.23 0.50 -5.14
C VAL A 58 -4.49 0.54 -3.80
N SER A 59 -3.21 0.16 -3.78
CA SER A 59 -2.39 0.17 -2.57
C SER A 59 -2.20 1.58 -1.99
N ILE A 60 -2.06 2.61 -2.84
CA ILE A 60 -2.09 4.01 -2.39
C ILE A 60 -3.41 4.33 -1.71
N ARG A 61 -4.54 4.01 -2.35
CA ARG A 61 -5.87 4.33 -1.82
C ARG A 61 -6.12 3.64 -0.49
N TYR A 62 -5.77 2.36 -0.38
CA TYR A 62 -5.89 1.60 0.86
C TYR A 62 -4.99 2.18 1.94
N GLY A 63 -3.72 2.45 1.62
CA GLY A 63 -2.78 3.06 2.55
C GLY A 63 -3.25 4.41 3.09
N LEU A 64 -3.72 5.32 2.21
CA LEU A 64 -4.24 6.62 2.63
C LEU A 64 -5.50 6.49 3.49
N ARG A 65 -6.43 5.61 3.09
CA ARG A 65 -7.67 5.37 3.84
C ARG A 65 -7.39 4.84 5.23
N CYS A 66 -6.52 3.84 5.34
CA CYS A 66 -6.19 3.23 6.62
C CYS A 66 -5.33 4.13 7.51
N ALA A 67 -4.43 4.93 6.94
CA ALA A 67 -3.71 5.92 7.71
C ALA A 67 -4.67 6.95 8.34
N ARG A 68 -5.59 7.48 7.54
CA ARG A 68 -6.58 8.48 7.99
C ARG A 68 -7.66 7.92 8.92
N GLU A 69 -7.86 6.61 8.92
CA GLU A 69 -8.73 5.97 9.89
C GLU A 69 -8.11 5.96 11.29
N VAL A 70 -6.78 5.90 11.38
CA VAL A 70 -6.06 5.95 12.66
C VAL A 70 -5.79 7.39 13.09
N ASP A 71 -5.32 8.22 12.17
CA ASP A 71 -5.01 9.63 12.37
C ASP A 71 -5.55 10.46 11.20
N PRO A 72 -6.73 11.09 11.35
CA PRO A 72 -7.40 11.83 10.28
C PRO A 72 -6.55 12.96 9.67
N ASP A 73 -5.64 13.54 10.45
CA ASP A 73 -4.83 14.69 10.09
C ASP A 73 -3.42 14.31 9.61
N ILE A 74 -3.12 13.01 9.51
CA ILE A 74 -1.79 12.53 9.14
C ILE A 74 -1.36 13.04 7.76
N SER A 75 -0.14 13.57 7.70
CA SER A 75 0.48 13.98 6.45
C SER A 75 0.97 12.75 5.66
N ILE A 76 1.00 12.84 4.32
CA ILE A 76 1.47 11.72 3.47
C ILE A 76 2.90 11.28 3.83
N PRO A 77 3.87 12.18 4.07
CA PRO A 77 5.20 11.80 4.54
C PRO A 77 5.20 10.97 5.83
N ASP A 78 4.37 11.35 6.81
CA ASP A 78 4.37 10.75 8.15
C ASP A 78 3.80 9.33 8.16
N ILE A 79 2.97 8.97 7.16
CA ILE A 79 2.39 7.62 7.04
C ILE A 79 3.50 6.57 7.05
N ARG A 80 4.59 6.79 6.28
CA ARG A 80 5.68 5.81 6.19
C ARG A 80 6.42 5.68 7.52
N GLU A 81 6.71 6.81 8.16
CA GLU A 81 7.44 6.83 9.43
C GLU A 81 6.63 6.15 10.53
N ARG A 82 5.36 6.53 10.68
CA ARG A 82 4.47 6.00 11.72
C ARG A 82 4.15 4.52 11.52
N ARG A 83 4.05 4.03 10.27
CA ARG A 83 3.93 2.59 9.98
C ARG A 83 5.09 1.75 10.52
N CYS A 84 6.24 2.38 10.74
CA CYS A 84 7.46 1.74 11.19
C CYS A 84 7.79 2.04 12.65
N LYS A 85 6.90 2.69 13.40
CA LYS A 85 7.13 3.05 14.80
C LYS A 85 6.34 2.11 15.71
N THR A 86 6.97 1.03 16.17
CA THR A 86 6.31 0.00 17.00
C THR A 86 5.80 0.57 18.33
N ASP A 87 6.46 1.59 18.87
CA ASP A 87 6.08 2.32 20.08
C ASP A 87 5.19 3.54 19.79
N ASP A 88 4.48 3.56 18.65
CA ASP A 88 3.58 4.66 18.33
C ASP A 88 2.42 4.74 19.34
N PRO A 89 2.18 5.90 19.97
CA PRO A 89 1.20 6.03 21.05
C PRO A 89 -0.24 5.78 20.62
N GLN A 90 -0.54 5.82 19.31
CA GLN A 90 -1.87 5.54 18.79
C GLN A 90 -2.02 4.08 18.30
N ASP A 91 -0.99 3.24 18.48
CA ASP A 91 -0.90 1.89 17.93
C ASP A 91 -1.05 1.91 16.39
N PHE A 92 -0.40 2.90 15.77
CA PHE A 92 -0.58 3.21 14.36
C PHE A 92 -0.27 2.04 13.42
N PRO A 93 0.91 1.38 13.52
CA PRO A 93 1.22 0.26 12.64
C PRO A 93 0.17 -0.85 12.68
N ARG A 94 -0.25 -1.27 13.87
CA ARG A 94 -1.18 -2.40 14.04
C ARG A 94 -2.55 -2.06 13.45
N LYS A 95 -3.14 -0.93 13.84
CA LYS A 95 -4.44 -0.48 13.32
C LYS A 95 -4.42 -0.26 11.82
N PHE A 96 -3.30 0.21 11.27
CA PHE A 96 -3.11 0.37 9.83
C PHE A 96 -3.22 -0.97 9.08
N TYR A 97 -2.49 -2.01 9.51
CA TYR A 97 -2.52 -3.32 8.85
C TYR A 97 -3.86 -4.03 9.06
N GLN A 98 -4.51 -3.87 10.23
CA GLN A 98 -5.86 -4.37 10.48
C GLN A 98 -6.89 -3.73 9.55
N CYS A 99 -6.85 -2.41 9.38
CA CYS A 99 -7.71 -1.72 8.42
C CYS A 99 -7.46 -2.24 6.99
N TRP A 100 -6.19 -2.42 6.59
CA TRP A 100 -5.86 -2.90 5.25
C TRP A 100 -6.45 -4.29 5.01
N ASN A 101 -6.32 -5.20 5.98
CA ASN A 101 -6.93 -6.53 5.94
C ASN A 101 -8.45 -6.45 5.76
N ARG A 102 -9.12 -5.55 6.49
CA ARG A 102 -10.57 -5.34 6.34
C ARG A 102 -10.94 -4.80 4.95
N LEU A 103 -10.14 -3.90 4.37
CA LEU A 103 -10.36 -3.41 3.00
C LEU A 103 -10.16 -4.50 1.95
N LEU A 104 -9.24 -5.44 2.15
CA LEU A 104 -9.07 -6.58 1.25
C LEU A 104 -10.36 -7.42 1.16
N ASP A 105 -11.11 -7.54 2.25
CA ASP A 105 -12.37 -8.30 2.29
C ASP A 105 -13.58 -7.53 1.77
N THR A 106 -13.65 -6.24 2.10
CA THR A 106 -14.89 -5.46 1.96
C THR A 106 -14.92 -4.52 0.78
N ASP A 107 -13.75 -4.14 0.24
CA ASP A 107 -13.66 -3.14 -0.83
C ASP A 107 -13.59 -3.82 -2.21
N GLU A 108 -14.35 -3.28 -3.16
CA GLU A 108 -14.46 -3.77 -4.54
C GLU A 108 -13.38 -3.22 -5.47
N LEU A 109 -12.47 -2.36 -4.98
CA LEU A 109 -11.46 -1.70 -5.81
C LEU A 109 -10.59 -2.70 -6.59
N LEU A 110 -10.23 -3.84 -5.98
CA LEU A 110 -9.51 -4.92 -6.67
C LEU A 110 -10.32 -5.50 -7.84
N THR A 111 -11.61 -5.71 -7.66
CA THR A 111 -12.52 -6.17 -8.72
C THR A 111 -12.65 -5.14 -9.83
N ARG A 112 -12.78 -3.85 -9.48
CA ARG A 112 -12.88 -2.74 -10.45
C ARG A 112 -11.62 -2.58 -11.30
N VAL A 113 -10.45 -2.94 -10.78
CA VAL A 113 -9.20 -2.89 -11.54
C VAL A 113 -8.91 -4.16 -12.34
N GLY A 114 -9.80 -5.17 -12.27
CA GLY A 114 -9.77 -6.36 -13.11
C GLY A 114 -9.27 -7.64 -12.43
N PHE A 115 -9.27 -7.71 -11.10
CA PHE A 115 -9.11 -8.99 -10.39
C PHE A 115 -10.46 -9.70 -10.26
N SER A 116 -10.48 -11.01 -10.48
CA SER A 116 -11.68 -11.83 -10.32
C SER A 116 -11.32 -13.28 -10.07
N GLY A 117 -12.25 -14.05 -9.49
CA GLY A 117 -12.07 -15.49 -9.26
C GLY A 117 -10.81 -15.81 -8.46
N GLU A 118 -10.10 -16.85 -8.88
CA GLU A 118 -8.91 -17.38 -8.20
C GLU A 118 -7.79 -16.32 -8.05
N ASP A 119 -7.60 -15.44 -9.05
CA ASP A 119 -6.59 -14.37 -8.97
C ASP A 119 -6.88 -13.39 -7.83
N LEU A 120 -8.16 -13.04 -7.64
CA LEU A 120 -8.58 -12.16 -6.56
C LEU A 120 -8.35 -12.83 -5.20
N GLU A 121 -8.66 -14.11 -5.08
CA GLU A 121 -8.47 -14.90 -3.86
C GLU A 121 -6.99 -15.06 -3.51
N LYS A 122 -6.14 -15.40 -4.49
CA LYS A 122 -4.68 -15.46 -4.34
C LYS A 122 -4.09 -14.14 -3.91
N PHE A 123 -4.50 -13.04 -4.56
CA PHE A 123 -4.03 -11.71 -4.21
C PHE A 123 -4.42 -11.34 -2.76
N ARG A 124 -5.70 -11.52 -2.40
CA ARG A 124 -6.18 -11.25 -1.03
C ARG A 124 -5.42 -12.09 0.00
N SER A 125 -5.21 -13.36 -0.28
CA SER A 125 -4.49 -14.29 0.62
C SER A 125 -3.03 -13.88 0.80
N ALA A 126 -2.34 -13.55 -0.28
CA ALA A 126 -0.95 -13.09 -0.24
C ALA A 126 -0.80 -11.78 0.56
N ALA A 127 -1.66 -10.80 0.29
CA ALA A 127 -1.62 -9.51 0.95
C ALA A 127 -1.94 -9.62 2.46
N LYS A 128 -2.95 -10.41 2.84
CA LYS A 128 -3.26 -10.69 4.24
C LYS A 128 -2.13 -11.43 4.95
N CYS A 129 -1.50 -12.39 4.28
CA CYS A 129 -0.36 -13.12 4.82
C CYS A 129 0.77 -12.14 5.19
N VAL A 130 1.14 -11.22 4.29
CA VAL A 130 2.18 -10.20 4.56
C VAL A 130 1.77 -9.30 5.73
N ASN A 131 0.54 -8.78 5.72
CA ASN A 131 0.05 -7.91 6.78
C ASN A 131 0.08 -8.61 8.15
N ASN A 132 -0.32 -9.88 8.21
CA ASN A 132 -0.34 -10.66 9.45
C ASN A 132 1.07 -11.01 9.97
N VAL A 133 2.02 -11.26 9.07
CA VAL A 133 3.44 -11.47 9.44
C VAL A 133 3.98 -10.21 10.12
N ILE A 134 3.71 -9.03 9.55
CA ILE A 134 4.15 -7.76 10.11
C ILE A 134 3.40 -7.42 11.40
N GLU A 135 2.08 -7.64 11.46
CA GLU A 135 1.26 -7.34 12.63
C GLU A 135 1.70 -8.11 13.88
N LYS A 136 2.09 -9.39 13.74
CA LYS A 136 2.55 -10.22 14.87
C LYS A 136 3.86 -9.74 15.50
N THR A 137 4.61 -8.88 14.81
CA THR A 137 5.89 -8.33 15.29
C THR A 137 5.78 -6.90 15.82
N LEU A 138 4.56 -6.34 15.83
CA LEU A 138 4.24 -5.00 16.32
C LEU A 138 3.70 -5.04 17.74
#